data_AF-A0A4N2KSD5-F1
#
_entry.id   AF-A0A4N2KSD5-F1
#
_cell.length_a   1.000
_cell.length_b   1.000
_cell.length_c   1.000
_cell.angle_alpha   90.00
_cell.angle_beta   90.00
_cell.angle_gamma   90.00
#
_symmetry.space_group_name_H-M   'P 1'
#
loop_
_entity.id
_entity.type
_entity.pdbx_description
1 polymer ?
#
loop_
_entity_poly.entity_id
_entity_poly.type
_entity_poly.pdbx_seq_one_letter_code
_entity_poly.pdbx_strand_id
1 'polypeptide(L)'
;MYYLLNKVLHINLTSLDVALSREERLYQLLMYLFPKYLQAAIRKGLYKEYHRFSHNDSHVKGVIDVRNHLKKNLPFTGNIAYITREFTYDNPLMQLVRHTIECIKNQKSIGQGVLDNLSTSRENVSEIVRVTPSYKLADRAKIIRMNKIKLIRHAYFREYRKLQELCLVILSREKHGLGPQAQRVHGILFDVAWLWEEYVYTLLPKGFVHPRNKDKTDGISVFSVGKRKVYPDFYDRERKIVLDAKYKKLELTEKGINREDLFQLISYSYILKAEKAGLVFPSKDKVIDNEMGNLAGYGALLKKWSIQISQKSSSYSAFCKMMENSEENFKAIIDEEVGRK
;
A
#
# COMPACT_ATOMS: atom_id res chain seq x y z
N MET A 1 8.40 -5.27 11.90
CA MET A 1 7.88 -5.11 10.51
C MET A 1 6.50 -5.75 10.35
N TYR A 2 6.34 -7.07 10.51
CA TYR A 2 5.02 -7.73 10.38
C TYR A 2 3.92 -7.07 11.21
N TYR A 3 4.22 -6.75 12.47
CA TYR A 3 3.30 -6.04 13.35
C TYR A 3 2.85 -4.68 12.78
N LEU A 4 3.79 -3.87 12.28
CA LEU A 4 3.50 -2.57 11.67
C LEU A 4 2.65 -2.73 10.40
N LEU A 5 2.97 -3.70 9.55
CA LEU A 5 2.18 -4.00 8.34
C LEU A 5 0.74 -4.41 8.72
N ASN A 6 0.56 -5.19 9.78
CA ASN A 6 -0.77 -5.55 10.26
C ASN A 6 -1.52 -4.33 10.81
N LYS A 7 -0.89 -3.52 11.67
CA LYS A 7 -1.54 -2.35 12.28
C LYS A 7 -1.89 -1.26 11.27
N VAL A 8 -0.98 -0.93 10.35
CA VAL A 8 -1.14 0.19 9.41
C VAL A 8 -1.90 -0.21 8.15
N LEU A 9 -1.64 -1.41 7.63
CA LEU A 9 -2.20 -1.85 6.34
C LEU A 9 -3.33 -2.87 6.51
N HIS A 10 -3.68 -3.25 7.75
CA HIS A 10 -4.64 -4.32 8.08
C HIS A 10 -4.30 -5.66 7.43
N ILE A 11 -3.00 -5.93 7.29
CA ILE A 11 -2.51 -7.16 6.69
C ILE A 11 -2.23 -8.19 7.78
N ASN A 12 -3.12 -9.17 7.93
CA ASN A 12 -2.91 -10.26 8.87
C ASN A 12 -1.84 -11.24 8.36
N LEU A 13 -0.60 -11.07 8.86
CA LEU A 13 0.56 -11.88 8.50
C LEU A 13 0.85 -13.00 9.52
N THR A 14 -0.06 -13.28 10.46
CA THR A 14 0.19 -14.27 11.53
C THR A 14 0.17 -15.71 11.04
N SER A 15 -0.38 -15.96 9.84
CA SER A 15 -0.36 -17.27 9.17
C SER A 15 0.86 -17.47 8.27
N LEU A 16 1.79 -16.50 8.22
CA LEU A 16 3.06 -16.69 7.52
C LEU A 16 3.88 -17.73 8.28
N ASP A 17 4.10 -18.88 7.65
CA ASP A 17 4.84 -19.97 8.26
C ASP A 17 6.29 -19.53 8.57
N VAL A 18 6.67 -19.63 9.84
CA VAL A 18 7.94 -19.11 10.37
C VAL A 18 9.13 -19.89 9.80
N ALA A 19 8.88 -21.11 9.30
CA ALA A 19 9.87 -21.97 8.64
C ALA A 19 10.31 -21.47 7.24
N LEU A 20 9.69 -20.43 6.69
CA LEU A 20 9.95 -19.97 5.34
C LEU A 20 11.22 -19.13 5.21
N SER A 21 11.88 -19.27 4.06
CA SER A 21 12.98 -18.39 3.66
C SER A 21 12.53 -16.92 3.63
N ARG A 22 13.48 -15.99 3.76
CA ARG A 22 13.19 -14.55 3.68
C ARG A 22 12.46 -14.20 2.38
N GLU A 23 12.82 -14.85 1.28
CA GLU A 23 12.23 -14.58 -0.02
C GLU A 23 10.78 -15.06 -0.11
N GLU A 24 10.45 -16.23 0.44
CA GLU A 24 9.08 -16.75 0.49
C GLU A 24 8.18 -15.86 1.34
N ARG A 25 8.68 -15.33 2.46
CA ARG A 25 7.93 -14.38 3.29
C ARG A 25 7.63 -13.07 2.55
N LEU A 26 8.59 -12.56 1.75
CA LEU A 26 8.35 -11.41 0.87
C LEU A 26 7.36 -11.72 -0.25
N TYR A 27 7.37 -12.96 -0.78
CA TYR A 27 6.37 -13.40 -1.75
C TYR A 27 4.96 -13.36 -1.18
N GLN A 28 4.81 -13.91 0.02
CA GLN A 28 3.54 -13.94 0.70
C GLN A 28 3.01 -12.53 0.95
N LEU A 29 3.88 -11.61 1.34
CA LEU A 29 3.52 -10.19 1.47
C LEU A 29 2.97 -9.57 0.17
N LEU A 30 3.50 -9.93 -1.02
CA LEU A 30 2.92 -9.47 -2.30
C LEU A 30 1.45 -9.88 -2.45
N MET A 31 1.14 -11.12 -2.09
CA MET A 31 -0.22 -11.66 -2.20
C MET A 31 -1.16 -10.97 -1.22
N TYR A 32 -0.67 -10.68 -0.02
CA TYR A 32 -1.40 -9.88 0.96
C TYR A 32 -1.67 -8.43 0.53
N LEU A 33 -0.84 -7.84 -0.34
CA LEU A 33 -1.09 -6.51 -0.89
C LEU A 33 -2.15 -6.51 -1.99
N PHE A 34 -2.37 -7.65 -2.65
CA PHE A 34 -3.23 -7.76 -3.83
C PHE A 34 -4.66 -7.21 -3.59
N PRO A 35 -5.39 -7.57 -2.52
CA PRO A 35 -6.73 -7.04 -2.26
C PRO A 35 -6.78 -5.51 -2.19
N LYS A 36 -5.78 -4.89 -1.54
CA LYS A 36 -5.71 -3.43 -1.40
C LYS A 36 -5.48 -2.74 -2.75
N TYR A 37 -4.59 -3.29 -3.58
CA TYR A 37 -4.33 -2.76 -4.93
C TYR A 37 -5.53 -2.98 -5.86
N LEU A 38 -6.21 -4.12 -5.74
CA LEU A 38 -7.43 -4.43 -6.48
C LEU A 38 -8.54 -3.43 -6.13
N GLN A 39 -8.80 -3.20 -4.83
CA GLN A 39 -9.80 -2.24 -4.38
C GLN A 39 -9.47 -0.81 -4.87
N ALA A 40 -8.21 -0.39 -4.75
CA ALA A 40 -7.78 0.94 -5.23
C ALA A 40 -8.00 1.11 -6.73
N ALA A 41 -7.77 0.07 -7.53
CA ALA A 41 -8.03 0.10 -8.97
C ALA A 41 -9.53 0.12 -9.29
N ILE A 42 -10.33 -0.75 -8.67
CA ILE A 42 -11.78 -0.87 -8.93
C ILE A 42 -12.55 0.38 -8.50
N ARG A 43 -12.06 1.15 -7.52
CA ARG A 43 -12.65 2.47 -7.17
C ARG A 43 -12.74 3.43 -8.37
N LYS A 44 -11.94 3.23 -9.42
CA LYS A 44 -12.02 3.99 -10.69
C LYS A 44 -12.97 3.40 -11.73
N GLY A 45 -13.73 2.38 -11.35
CA GLY A 45 -14.51 1.53 -12.24
C GLY A 45 -13.66 0.43 -12.88
N LEU A 46 -14.32 -0.62 -13.35
CA LEU A 46 -13.67 -1.74 -14.03
C LEU A 46 -12.95 -1.27 -15.31
N TYR A 47 -11.73 -1.76 -15.52
CA TYR A 47 -10.96 -1.46 -16.71
C TYR A 47 -11.59 -2.10 -17.94
N LYS A 48 -11.92 -1.26 -18.92
CA LYS A 48 -12.44 -1.65 -20.23
C LYS A 48 -11.58 -1.08 -21.34
N GLU A 49 -11.39 -1.85 -22.41
CA GLU A 49 -10.75 -1.37 -23.62
C GLU A 49 -11.61 -1.68 -24.84
N TYR A 50 -11.41 -0.90 -25.90
CA TYR A 50 -12.05 -1.19 -27.18
C TYR A 50 -11.44 -2.44 -27.78
N HIS A 51 -12.28 -3.42 -28.07
CA HIS A 51 -11.93 -4.62 -28.80
C HIS A 51 -12.74 -4.70 -30.09
N ARG A 52 -12.18 -5.38 -31.09
CA ARG A 52 -12.90 -5.66 -32.35
C ARG A 52 -13.56 -7.02 -32.26
N PHE A 53 -14.85 -7.08 -32.49
CA PHE A 53 -15.60 -8.34 -32.53
C PHE A 53 -16.02 -8.60 -33.98
N SER A 54 -15.85 -9.84 -34.42
CA SER A 54 -16.31 -10.28 -35.73
C SER A 54 -17.57 -11.13 -35.52
N HIS A 55 -18.61 -10.77 -36.25
CA HIS A 55 -19.94 -11.39 -36.19
C HIS A 55 -20.32 -11.93 -37.56
N ASN A 56 -21.29 -12.85 -37.61
CA ASN A 56 -21.88 -13.36 -38.84
C ASN A 56 -23.33 -13.76 -38.60
N ASP A 57 -24.22 -12.77 -38.60
CA ASP A 57 -25.65 -12.93 -38.35
C ASP A 57 -26.46 -11.92 -39.18
N SER A 58 -27.79 -11.94 -39.03
CA SER A 58 -28.71 -11.07 -39.77
C SER A 58 -28.87 -9.65 -39.17
N HIS A 59 -28.27 -9.36 -38.01
CA HIS A 59 -28.45 -8.11 -37.25
C HIS A 59 -27.22 -7.20 -37.37
N VAL A 60 -26.93 -6.76 -38.60
CA VAL A 60 -25.71 -5.99 -38.91
C VAL A 60 -25.57 -4.74 -38.06
N LYS A 61 -24.43 -4.64 -37.38
CA LYS A 61 -24.01 -3.45 -36.62
C LYS A 61 -22.56 -3.13 -36.96
N GLY A 62 -22.23 -1.90 -37.30
CA GLY A 62 -20.84 -1.52 -37.61
C GLY A 62 -20.42 -1.80 -39.05
N VAL A 63 -19.16 -2.19 -39.26
CA VAL A 63 -18.52 -2.21 -40.60
C VAL A 63 -18.57 -3.61 -41.19
N ILE A 64 -19.10 -3.76 -42.40
CA ILE A 64 -19.14 -5.05 -43.10
C ILE A 64 -17.72 -5.55 -43.39
N ASP A 65 -17.45 -6.80 -43.02
CA ASP A 65 -16.19 -7.49 -43.33
C ASP A 65 -16.36 -8.24 -44.66
N VAL A 66 -16.18 -7.50 -45.76
CA VAL A 66 -16.37 -8.00 -47.12
C VAL A 66 -15.59 -9.29 -47.36
N ARG A 67 -14.35 -9.38 -46.85
CA ARG A 67 -13.50 -10.56 -47.03
C ARG A 67 -14.09 -11.78 -46.34
N ASN A 68 -14.47 -11.67 -45.07
CA ASN A 68 -15.05 -12.81 -44.35
C ASN A 68 -16.48 -13.12 -44.82
N HIS A 69 -17.22 -12.12 -45.29
CA HIS A 69 -18.57 -12.30 -45.80
C HIS A 69 -18.58 -13.16 -47.06
N LEU A 70 -17.73 -12.84 -48.04
CA LEU A 70 -17.57 -13.65 -49.26
C LEU A 70 -17.11 -15.07 -48.95
N LYS A 71 -16.25 -15.27 -47.95
CA LYS A 71 -15.78 -16.61 -47.56
C LYS A 71 -16.84 -17.48 -46.90
N LYS A 72 -17.78 -16.88 -46.15
CA LYS A 72 -18.70 -17.62 -45.27
C LYS A 72 -20.13 -17.70 -45.78
N ASN A 73 -20.55 -16.73 -46.60
CA ASN A 73 -21.95 -16.55 -47.01
C ASN A 73 -22.09 -16.62 -48.53
N LEU A 74 -21.33 -17.50 -49.19
CA LEU A 74 -21.51 -17.88 -50.58
C LEU A 74 -21.79 -19.39 -50.68
N PRO A 75 -23.00 -19.82 -51.11
CA PRO A 75 -24.17 -18.99 -51.43
C PRO A 75 -24.74 -18.28 -50.20
N PHE A 76 -25.47 -17.19 -50.41
CA PHE A 76 -25.99 -16.34 -49.33
C PHE A 76 -27.10 -17.05 -48.53
N THR A 77 -26.94 -17.08 -47.21
CA THR A 77 -27.84 -17.77 -46.27
C THR A 77 -28.61 -16.84 -45.34
N GLY A 78 -28.60 -15.52 -45.60
CA GLY A 78 -29.25 -14.52 -44.74
C GLY A 78 -28.36 -13.89 -43.66
N ASN A 79 -27.12 -14.37 -43.52
CA ASN A 79 -26.15 -13.83 -42.57
C ASN A 79 -25.15 -12.88 -43.24
N ILE A 80 -24.75 -11.82 -42.54
CA ILE A 80 -23.76 -10.86 -43.01
C ILE A 80 -22.57 -10.86 -42.05
N ALA A 81 -21.35 -10.96 -42.59
CA ALA A 81 -20.15 -10.89 -41.76
C ALA A 81 -19.75 -9.43 -41.56
N TYR A 82 -19.63 -9.00 -40.32
CA TYR A 82 -19.31 -7.61 -39.97
C TYR A 82 -18.42 -7.53 -38.73
N ILE A 83 -17.82 -6.37 -38.52
CA ILE A 83 -16.94 -6.06 -37.40
C ILE A 83 -17.51 -4.88 -36.63
N THR A 84 -17.64 -5.05 -35.31
CA THR A 84 -17.92 -3.96 -34.38
C THR A 84 -16.69 -3.60 -33.56
N ARG A 85 -16.65 -2.35 -33.07
CA ARG A 85 -15.68 -1.90 -32.09
C ARG A 85 -16.43 -1.55 -30.80
N GLU A 86 -16.35 -2.44 -29.82
CA GLU A 86 -17.12 -2.35 -28.59
C GLU A 86 -16.18 -2.36 -27.38
N PHE A 87 -16.63 -1.76 -26.28
CA PHE A 87 -15.93 -1.86 -25.01
C PHE A 87 -16.09 -3.25 -24.43
N THR A 88 -14.98 -3.86 -24.00
CA THR A 88 -15.00 -5.11 -23.24
C THR A 88 -14.19 -4.98 -21.96
N TYR A 89 -14.76 -5.54 -20.89
CA TYR A 89 -14.06 -5.80 -19.64
C TYR A 89 -13.21 -7.06 -19.73
N ASP A 90 -13.57 -8.00 -20.60
CA ASP A 90 -12.79 -9.21 -20.82
C ASP A 90 -11.59 -8.91 -21.73
N ASN A 91 -10.53 -8.42 -21.11
CA ASN A 91 -9.32 -7.97 -21.76
C ASN A 91 -8.07 -8.51 -21.05
N PRO A 92 -6.86 -8.41 -21.65
CA PRO A 92 -5.66 -9.03 -21.10
C PRO A 92 -5.31 -8.59 -19.68
N LEU A 93 -5.61 -7.34 -19.30
CA LEU A 93 -5.34 -6.85 -17.95
C LEU A 93 -6.29 -7.48 -16.94
N MET A 94 -7.59 -7.50 -17.24
CA MET A 94 -8.58 -8.10 -16.34
C MET A 94 -8.38 -9.62 -16.22
N GLN A 95 -8.00 -10.29 -17.33
CA GLN A 95 -7.57 -11.69 -17.32
C GLN A 95 -6.32 -11.91 -16.47
N LEU A 96 -5.34 -11.00 -16.47
CA LEU A 96 -4.17 -11.09 -15.60
C LEU A 96 -4.58 -11.07 -14.12
N VAL A 97 -5.45 -10.13 -13.74
CA VAL A 97 -6.01 -10.03 -12.39
C VAL A 97 -6.75 -11.31 -12.02
N ARG A 98 -7.58 -11.84 -12.93
CA ARG A 98 -8.28 -13.13 -12.77
C ARG A 98 -7.32 -14.29 -12.51
N HIS A 99 -6.24 -14.41 -13.30
CA HIS A 99 -5.20 -15.42 -13.07
C HIS A 99 -4.51 -15.26 -11.71
N THR A 100 -4.26 -14.03 -11.26
CA THR A 100 -3.67 -13.76 -9.94
C THR A 100 -4.61 -14.17 -8.81
N ILE A 101 -5.91 -13.90 -8.92
CA ILE A 101 -6.92 -14.35 -7.94
C ILE A 101 -6.88 -15.87 -7.80
N GLU A 102 -6.91 -16.60 -8.92
CA GLU A 102 -6.93 -18.07 -8.91
C GLU A 102 -5.59 -18.64 -8.40
N CYS A 103 -4.45 -17.99 -8.71
CA CYS A 103 -3.15 -18.31 -8.12
C CYS A 103 -3.16 -18.19 -6.58
N ILE A 104 -3.70 -17.09 -6.04
CA ILE A 104 -3.78 -16.85 -4.59
C ILE A 104 -4.71 -17.88 -3.93
N LYS A 105 -5.89 -18.14 -4.51
CA LYS A 105 -6.84 -19.14 -3.98
C LYS A 105 -6.24 -20.53 -3.83
N ASN A 106 -5.41 -20.95 -4.79
CA ASN A 106 -4.81 -22.28 -4.80
C ASN A 106 -3.69 -22.47 -3.76
N GLN A 107 -3.30 -21.42 -3.02
CA GLN A 107 -2.30 -21.53 -1.97
C GLN A 107 -2.90 -21.95 -0.63
N LYS A 108 -2.66 -23.21 -0.26
CA LYS A 108 -3.25 -23.92 0.88
C LYS A 108 -3.17 -23.23 2.24
N SER A 109 -2.16 -22.37 2.50
CA SER A 109 -1.95 -21.73 3.81
C SER A 109 -2.47 -20.28 3.91
N ILE A 110 -2.71 -19.61 2.78
CA ILE A 110 -2.82 -18.14 2.74
C ILE A 110 -4.01 -17.65 1.90
N GLY A 111 -4.43 -18.42 0.90
CA GLY A 111 -5.38 -17.97 -0.13
C GLY A 111 -6.72 -17.49 0.41
N GLN A 112 -7.28 -18.24 1.36
CA GLN A 112 -8.59 -17.92 1.94
C GLN A 112 -8.51 -16.68 2.84
N GLY A 113 -7.51 -16.60 3.73
CA GLY A 113 -7.32 -15.44 4.62
C GLY A 113 -7.05 -14.14 3.85
N VAL A 114 -6.18 -14.16 2.84
CA VAL A 114 -5.86 -12.97 2.03
C VAL A 114 -7.10 -12.37 1.37
N LEU A 115 -7.92 -13.22 0.75
CA LEU A 115 -9.09 -12.75 -0.01
C LEU A 115 -10.31 -12.48 0.88
N ASP A 116 -10.35 -13.06 2.08
CA ASP A 116 -11.44 -12.90 3.06
C ASP A 116 -11.24 -11.77 4.06
N ASN A 117 -10.00 -11.34 4.31
CA ASN A 117 -9.68 -10.29 5.29
C ASN A 117 -10.32 -8.91 4.96
N LEU A 118 -10.94 -8.75 3.79
CA LEU A 118 -11.68 -7.56 3.38
C LEU A 118 -13.02 -8.03 2.80
N SER A 119 -14.16 -7.70 3.42
CA SER A 119 -15.49 -7.99 2.88
C SER A 119 -15.66 -7.45 1.45
N THR A 120 -15.15 -6.25 1.18
CA THR A 120 -15.07 -5.63 -0.16
C THR A 120 -14.19 -6.41 -1.15
N SER A 121 -13.24 -7.22 -0.68
CA SER A 121 -12.40 -8.06 -1.56
C SER A 121 -13.22 -9.19 -2.18
N ARG A 122 -14.18 -9.79 -1.46
CA ARG A 122 -15.03 -10.86 -2.00
C ARG A 122 -15.93 -10.37 -3.14
N GLU A 123 -16.56 -9.22 -2.97
CA GLU A 123 -17.37 -8.58 -4.02
C GLU A 123 -16.53 -8.24 -5.24
N ASN A 124 -15.38 -7.59 -5.04
CA ASN A 124 -14.44 -7.28 -6.11
C ASN A 124 -13.97 -8.55 -6.84
N VAL A 125 -13.66 -9.63 -6.13
CA VAL A 125 -13.26 -10.90 -6.73
C VAL A 125 -14.38 -11.48 -7.58
N SER A 126 -15.61 -11.52 -7.06
CA SER A 126 -16.80 -12.00 -7.79
C SER A 126 -17.02 -11.19 -9.08
N GLU A 127 -16.88 -9.87 -8.99
CA GLU A 127 -16.99 -8.97 -10.12
C GLU A 127 -15.93 -9.26 -11.20
N ILE A 128 -14.66 -9.45 -10.80
CA ILE A 128 -13.61 -9.86 -11.74
C ILE A 128 -13.97 -11.18 -12.42
N VAL A 129 -14.44 -12.18 -11.67
CA VAL A 129 -14.86 -13.48 -12.26
C VAL A 129 -15.93 -13.26 -13.32
N ARG A 130 -16.97 -12.47 -12.99
CA ARG A 130 -18.11 -12.20 -13.87
C ARG A 130 -17.69 -11.55 -15.17
N VAL A 131 -16.75 -10.61 -15.13
CA VAL A 131 -16.33 -9.82 -16.30
C VAL A 131 -15.17 -10.44 -17.09
N THR A 132 -14.68 -11.61 -16.69
CA THR A 132 -13.65 -12.39 -17.40
C THR A 132 -14.14 -13.78 -17.81
N PRO A 133 -15.26 -13.91 -18.55
CA PRO A 133 -15.83 -15.21 -18.91
C PRO A 133 -14.92 -16.07 -19.79
N SER A 134 -13.99 -15.48 -20.57
CA SER A 134 -13.05 -16.22 -21.42
C SER A 134 -11.88 -16.86 -20.67
N TYR A 135 -11.85 -16.77 -19.33
CA TYR A 135 -10.77 -17.30 -18.51
C TYR A 135 -10.49 -18.79 -18.76
N LYS A 136 -9.21 -19.10 -19.01
CA LYS A 136 -8.71 -20.48 -19.13
C LYS A 136 -7.35 -20.59 -18.46
N LEU A 137 -7.19 -21.56 -17.57
CA LEU A 137 -5.92 -21.76 -16.83
C LEU A 137 -4.72 -21.91 -17.80
N ALA A 138 -4.91 -22.61 -18.92
CA ALA A 138 -3.90 -22.82 -19.96
C ALA A 138 -3.38 -21.52 -20.61
N ASP A 139 -4.18 -20.45 -20.63
CA ASP A 139 -3.80 -19.17 -21.25
C ASP A 139 -2.86 -18.33 -20.38
N ARG A 140 -2.53 -18.76 -19.15
CA ARG A 140 -1.73 -18.00 -18.20
C ARG A 140 -0.43 -17.43 -18.80
N ALA A 141 0.35 -18.27 -19.49
CA ALA A 141 1.63 -17.83 -20.07
C ALA A 141 1.44 -16.77 -21.16
N LYS A 142 0.38 -16.92 -21.97
CA LYS A 142 -0.02 -15.96 -23.00
C LYS A 142 -0.42 -14.63 -22.36
N ILE A 143 -1.26 -14.66 -21.33
CA ILE A 143 -1.73 -13.45 -20.61
C ILE A 143 -0.56 -12.70 -19.94
N ILE A 144 0.35 -13.41 -19.26
CA ILE A 144 1.55 -12.79 -18.67
C ILE A 144 2.38 -12.09 -19.73
N ARG A 145 2.66 -12.76 -20.87
CA ARG A 145 3.44 -12.18 -21.96
C ARG A 145 2.77 -10.93 -22.54
N MET A 146 1.46 -10.97 -22.81
CA MET A 146 0.72 -9.82 -23.33
C MET A 146 0.82 -8.60 -22.39
N ASN A 147 0.72 -8.82 -21.07
CA ASN A 147 0.81 -7.75 -20.08
C ASN A 147 2.23 -7.21 -19.85
N LYS A 148 3.27 -8.02 -20.08
CA LYS A 148 4.66 -7.53 -20.09
C LYS A 148 4.94 -6.58 -21.26
N ILE A 149 4.34 -6.86 -22.42
CA ILE A 149 4.51 -6.05 -23.63
C ILE A 149 3.67 -4.77 -23.54
N LYS A 150 2.41 -4.89 -23.10
CA LYS A 150 1.44 -3.78 -23.04
C LYS A 150 1.20 -3.33 -21.60
N LEU A 151 2.17 -2.61 -21.04
CA LEU A 151 1.97 -1.93 -19.76
C LEU A 151 0.99 -0.77 -19.92
N ILE A 152 0.08 -0.61 -18.96
CA ILE A 152 -0.82 0.55 -18.91
C ILE A 152 0.02 1.82 -18.78
N ARG A 153 -0.18 2.81 -19.64
CA ARG A 153 0.58 4.09 -19.61
C ARG A 153 -0.26 5.32 -19.30
N HIS A 154 -1.57 5.19 -19.37
CA HIS A 154 -2.47 6.32 -19.23
C HIS A 154 -2.54 6.78 -17.76
N ALA A 155 -2.41 8.09 -17.52
CA ALA A 155 -2.32 8.67 -16.18
C ALA A 155 -3.58 8.39 -15.33
N TYR A 156 -4.76 8.38 -15.96
CA TYR A 156 -6.03 8.05 -15.29
C TYR A 156 -6.01 6.65 -14.67
N PHE A 157 -5.33 5.68 -15.28
CA PHE A 157 -5.30 4.27 -14.88
C PHE A 157 -4.01 3.89 -14.12
N ARG A 158 -3.44 4.82 -13.35
CA ARG A 158 -2.19 4.61 -12.59
C ARG A 158 -2.29 3.45 -11.59
N GLU A 159 -3.44 3.27 -10.95
CA GLU A 159 -3.74 2.23 -9.97
C GLU A 159 -3.82 0.87 -10.65
N TYR A 160 -4.38 0.82 -11.85
CA TYR A 160 -4.36 -0.37 -12.70
C TYR A 160 -2.94 -0.74 -13.16
N ARG A 161 -2.07 0.23 -13.45
CA ARG A 161 -0.64 -0.05 -13.70
C ARG A 161 0.01 -0.71 -12.48
N LYS A 162 -0.18 -0.13 -11.30
CA LYS A 162 0.37 -0.68 -10.05
C LYS A 162 -0.14 -2.09 -9.77
N LEU A 163 -1.43 -2.34 -9.99
CA LEU A 163 -2.03 -3.67 -9.89
C LEU A 163 -1.45 -4.63 -10.93
N GLN A 164 -1.27 -4.20 -12.18
CA GLN A 164 -0.67 -4.99 -13.26
C GLN A 164 0.75 -5.46 -12.89
N GLU A 165 1.58 -4.54 -12.40
CA GLU A 165 2.95 -4.83 -11.95
C GLU A 165 2.96 -5.85 -10.81
N LEU A 166 2.10 -5.67 -9.79
CA LEU A 166 1.96 -6.62 -8.70
C LEU A 166 1.54 -8.01 -9.20
N CYS A 167 0.53 -8.08 -10.06
CA CYS A 167 0.04 -9.33 -10.64
C CYS A 167 1.12 -10.06 -11.45
N LEU A 168 1.93 -9.32 -12.22
CA LEU A 168 3.04 -9.87 -12.99
C LEU A 168 4.12 -10.48 -12.09
N VAL A 169 4.46 -9.83 -10.96
CA VAL A 169 5.45 -10.35 -10.01
C VAL A 169 4.92 -11.61 -9.33
N ILE A 170 3.67 -11.59 -8.84
CA ILE A 170 3.02 -12.76 -8.22
C ILE A 170 3.04 -13.93 -9.20
N LEU A 171 2.50 -13.73 -10.42
CA LEU A 171 2.34 -14.82 -11.39
C LEU A 171 3.65 -15.32 -12.01
N SER A 172 4.73 -14.52 -12.00
CA SER A 172 6.03 -14.92 -12.55
C SER A 172 6.80 -15.85 -11.61
N ARG A 173 6.55 -15.80 -10.30
CA ARG A 173 7.33 -16.60 -9.33
C ARG A 173 6.85 -18.04 -9.18
N GLU A 174 5.56 -18.31 -9.39
CA GLU A 174 5.02 -19.68 -9.31
C GLU A 174 5.66 -20.65 -10.32
N LYS A 175 6.31 -20.15 -11.38
CA LYS A 175 7.05 -20.97 -12.34
C LYS A 175 8.44 -21.41 -11.87
N HIS A 176 9.03 -20.73 -10.89
CA HIS A 176 10.39 -21.00 -10.46
C HIS A 176 10.41 -21.82 -9.16
N GLY A 177 10.09 -23.10 -9.30
CA GLY A 177 10.88 -24.10 -8.60
C GLY A 177 12.31 -24.07 -9.15
N LEU A 178 13.29 -23.99 -8.24
CA LEU A 178 14.74 -24.22 -8.41
C LEU A 178 15.24 -24.38 -9.87
N GLY A 179 15.65 -23.27 -10.48
CA GLY A 179 16.35 -23.29 -11.76
C GLY A 179 17.19 -22.01 -11.95
N PRO A 180 18.48 -22.11 -12.33
CA PRO A 180 19.38 -20.98 -12.40
C PRO A 180 19.14 -20.20 -13.70
N GLN A 181 18.12 -19.34 -13.71
CA GLN A 181 18.01 -18.28 -14.71
C GLN A 181 18.01 -16.93 -13.99
N ALA A 182 19.08 -16.17 -14.25
CA ALA A 182 19.36 -14.81 -13.83
C ALA A 182 18.24 -14.16 -13.01
N GLN A 183 18.40 -14.22 -11.68
CA GLN A 183 17.54 -13.60 -10.68
C GLN A 183 17.38 -12.11 -10.98
N ARG A 184 16.35 -11.72 -11.73
CA ARG A 184 15.77 -10.39 -11.59
C ARG A 184 15.03 -10.40 -10.27
N VAL A 185 15.73 -10.03 -9.20
CA VAL A 185 15.15 -9.82 -7.89
C VAL A 185 14.08 -8.74 -8.03
N HIS A 186 12.82 -9.15 -8.18
CA HIS A 186 11.67 -8.27 -8.08
C HIS A 186 11.44 -7.99 -6.59
N GLY A 187 12.28 -7.14 -6.01
CA GLY A 187 12.12 -6.66 -4.64
C GLY A 187 11.05 -5.58 -4.55
N ILE A 188 10.17 -5.64 -3.55
CA ILE A 188 9.38 -4.49 -3.14
C ILE A 188 10.27 -3.64 -2.23
N LEU A 189 10.44 -2.37 -2.55
CA LEU A 189 11.00 -1.39 -1.63
C LEU A 189 9.86 -0.85 -0.75
N PHE A 190 9.92 -1.11 0.54
CA PHE A 190 9.04 -0.49 1.52
C PHE A 190 9.71 0.74 2.10
N ASP A 191 8.98 1.86 2.08
CA ASP A 191 9.36 3.03 2.87
C ASP A 191 9.02 2.75 4.34
N VAL A 192 10.03 2.27 5.08
CA VAL A 192 9.87 1.90 6.49
C VAL A 192 9.71 3.14 7.37
N ALA A 193 10.25 4.29 6.95
CA ALA A 193 10.07 5.54 7.67
C ALA A 193 8.60 5.99 7.58
N TRP A 194 8.00 5.95 6.39
CA TRP A 194 6.57 6.19 6.22
C TRP A 194 5.71 5.20 7.01
N LEU A 195 6.05 3.91 7.00
CA LEU A 195 5.29 2.91 7.75
C LEU A 195 5.35 3.16 9.27
N TRP A 196 6.49 3.64 9.76
CA TRP A 196 6.65 4.05 11.16
C TRP A 196 5.79 5.27 11.50
N GLU A 197 5.77 6.27 10.63
CA GLU A 197 4.95 7.47 10.77
C GLU A 197 3.46 7.13 10.86
N GLU A 198 2.92 6.35 9.92
CA GLU A 198 1.52 5.90 9.99
C GLU A 198 1.21 5.12 11.26
N TYR A 199 2.15 4.27 11.70
CA TYR A 199 1.98 3.50 12.92
C TYR A 199 1.89 4.40 14.15
N VAL A 200 2.82 5.35 14.31
CA VAL A 200 2.79 6.32 15.41
C VAL A 200 1.47 7.10 15.40
N TYR A 201 0.98 7.50 14.23
CA TYR A 201 -0.29 8.21 14.13
C TYR A 201 -1.47 7.43 14.73
N THR A 202 -1.50 6.10 14.59
CA THR A 202 -2.56 5.26 15.19
C THR A 202 -2.55 5.28 16.73
N LEU A 203 -1.46 5.72 17.34
CA LEU A 203 -1.28 5.75 18.79
C LEU A 203 -1.52 7.15 19.39
N LEU A 204 -1.50 8.21 18.58
CA LEU A 204 -1.68 9.57 19.08
C LEU A 204 -3.15 9.84 19.45
N PRO A 205 -3.41 10.67 20.48
CA PRO A 205 -4.76 11.01 20.87
C PRO A 205 -5.47 11.85 19.80
N LYS A 206 -6.81 11.86 19.86
CA LYS A 206 -7.62 12.69 18.97
C LYS A 206 -7.23 14.16 19.10
N GLY A 207 -7.12 14.86 17.96
CA GLY A 207 -6.71 16.27 17.88
C GLY A 207 -5.38 16.46 17.14
N PHE A 208 -4.50 15.45 17.18
CA PHE A 208 -3.31 15.45 16.33
C PHE A 208 -3.71 15.38 14.85
N VAL A 209 -3.12 16.28 14.07
CA VAL A 209 -3.21 16.33 12.62
C VAL A 209 -1.98 15.66 12.05
N HIS A 210 -2.16 14.80 11.06
CA HIS A 210 -1.08 14.16 10.29
C HIS A 210 -1.11 14.64 8.81
N PRO A 211 -0.36 15.71 8.49
CA PRO A 211 -0.38 16.33 7.16
C PRO A 211 0.09 15.42 6.04
N ARG A 212 -0.52 15.54 4.86
CA ARG A 212 -0.14 14.76 3.68
C ARG A 212 0.56 15.64 2.66
N ASN A 213 1.89 15.63 2.64
CA ASN A 213 2.68 16.39 1.67
C ASN A 213 2.34 16.00 0.21
N LYS A 214 2.16 14.71 -0.06
CA LYS A 214 1.84 14.20 -1.40
C LYS A 214 0.48 14.70 -1.91
N ASP A 215 -0.50 14.82 -1.02
CA ASP A 215 -1.86 15.26 -1.35
C ASP A 215 -2.06 16.77 -1.08
N LYS A 216 -1.02 17.45 -0.57
CA LYS A 216 -0.98 18.86 -0.19
C LYS A 216 -2.06 19.28 0.81
N THR A 217 -2.51 18.35 1.65
CA THR A 217 -3.51 18.60 2.70
C THR A 217 -2.85 18.91 4.04
N ASP A 218 -3.50 19.78 4.81
CA ASP A 218 -3.19 20.11 6.21
C ASP A 218 -1.77 20.64 6.50
N GLY A 219 -1.01 20.96 5.46
CA GLY A 219 0.28 21.63 5.56
C GLY A 219 0.15 23.04 6.14
N ILE A 220 1.16 23.43 6.91
CA ILE A 220 1.18 24.69 7.65
C ILE A 220 1.86 25.76 6.80
N SER A 221 1.19 26.90 6.62
CA SER A 221 1.77 28.05 5.91
C SER A 221 2.92 28.67 6.72
N VAL A 222 4.09 28.78 6.11
CA VAL A 222 5.27 29.47 6.67
C VAL A 222 5.07 30.98 6.69
N PHE A 223 4.43 31.50 5.65
CA PHE A 223 4.15 32.92 5.50
C PHE A 223 2.66 33.18 5.70
N SER A 224 2.32 34.35 6.26
CA SER A 224 0.94 34.82 6.43
C SER A 224 0.14 34.81 5.12
N VAL A 225 0.81 35.01 3.99
CA VAL A 225 0.21 35.05 2.63
C VAL A 225 0.11 33.65 1.98
N GLY A 226 0.35 32.56 2.73
CA GLY A 226 0.05 31.18 2.30
C GLY A 226 0.93 30.58 1.19
N LYS A 227 1.95 31.29 0.71
CA LYS A 227 2.75 30.90 -0.48
C LYS A 227 3.66 29.68 -0.29
N ARG A 228 4.02 29.33 0.94
CA ARG A 228 4.92 28.20 1.23
C ARG A 228 4.37 27.39 2.39
N LYS A 229 4.20 26.09 2.20
CA LYS A 229 3.74 25.15 3.23
C LYS A 229 4.86 24.24 3.70
N VAL A 230 4.85 23.92 4.98
CA VAL A 230 5.65 22.87 5.61
C VAL A 230 4.74 21.78 6.15
N TYR A 231 5.28 20.56 6.25
CA TYR A 231 4.54 19.37 6.64
C TYR A 231 5.34 18.66 7.74
N PRO A 232 5.15 19.03 9.01
CA PRO A 232 5.59 18.17 10.11
C PRO A 232 4.80 16.86 10.06
N ASP A 233 5.36 15.80 10.64
CA ASP A 233 4.70 14.50 10.67
C ASP A 233 3.40 14.57 11.46
N PHE A 234 3.43 15.18 12.67
CA PHE A 234 2.23 15.44 13.47
C PHE A 234 2.25 16.79 14.16
N TYR A 235 1.08 17.41 14.30
CA TYR A 235 0.93 18.59 15.16
C TYR A 235 -0.46 18.67 15.78
N ASP A 236 -0.53 19.34 16.92
CA ASP A 236 -1.76 19.74 17.57
C ASP A 236 -1.70 21.25 17.87
N ARG A 237 -2.59 22.03 17.27
CA ARG A 237 -2.62 23.50 17.43
C ARG A 237 -3.19 23.94 18.77
N GLU A 238 -4.15 23.20 19.31
CA GLU A 238 -4.80 23.56 20.58
C GLU A 238 -3.84 23.31 21.73
N ARG A 239 -3.14 22.17 21.67
CA ARG A 239 -2.17 21.75 22.70
C ARG A 239 -0.77 22.29 22.45
N LYS A 240 -0.56 22.96 21.31
CA LYS A 240 0.73 23.54 20.89
C LYS A 240 1.86 22.51 20.93
N ILE A 241 1.62 21.34 20.36
CA ILE A 241 2.59 20.24 20.30
C ILE A 241 2.94 19.97 18.83
N VAL A 242 4.21 19.73 18.55
CA VAL A 242 4.68 19.18 17.27
C VAL A 242 5.53 17.94 17.47
N LEU A 243 5.26 16.89 16.71
CA LEU A 243 5.97 15.63 16.80
C LEU A 243 6.54 15.26 15.43
N ASP A 244 7.70 14.63 15.45
CA ASP A 244 8.40 14.14 14.27
C ASP A 244 8.81 12.67 14.48
N ALA A 245 8.43 11.80 13.55
CA ALA A 245 8.61 10.35 13.64
C ALA A 245 9.90 9.94 12.94
N LYS A 246 10.89 9.46 13.69
CA LYS A 246 12.15 8.98 13.11
C LYS A 246 12.34 7.50 13.33
N TYR A 247 12.37 6.72 12.25
CA TYR A 247 12.77 5.31 12.28
C TYR A 247 14.30 5.18 12.34
N LYS A 248 14.89 5.58 13.48
CA LYS A 248 16.34 5.57 13.76
C LYS A 248 16.59 5.08 15.18
N LYS A 249 17.77 4.50 15.43
CA LYS A 249 18.22 4.17 16.79
C LYS A 249 18.74 5.43 17.47
N LEU A 250 17.93 6.03 18.34
CA LEU A 250 18.30 7.26 19.07
C LEU A 250 18.53 7.00 20.56
N GLU A 251 18.44 5.74 20.99
CA GLU A 251 18.48 5.31 22.39
C GLU A 251 19.83 5.45 23.09
N LEU A 252 20.93 5.43 22.32
CA LEU A 252 22.30 5.53 22.83
C LEU A 252 22.84 6.96 22.83
N THR A 253 22.04 7.93 22.38
CA THR A 253 22.47 9.31 22.22
C THR A 253 21.76 10.22 23.21
N GLU A 254 22.38 10.44 24.38
CA GLU A 254 21.83 11.32 25.43
C GLU A 254 21.48 12.72 24.89
N LYS A 255 22.34 13.29 24.04
CA LYS A 255 22.13 14.61 23.39
C LYS A 255 21.85 14.56 21.88
N GLY A 256 22.08 13.42 21.22
CA GLY A 256 22.20 13.37 19.76
C GLY A 256 20.86 13.30 19.04
N ILE A 257 20.30 14.44 18.69
CA ILE A 257 19.47 14.56 17.49
C ILE A 257 20.41 15.00 16.37
N ASN A 258 20.29 14.45 15.16
CA ASN A 258 21.04 14.98 14.02
C ASN A 258 20.65 16.46 13.82
N ARG A 259 21.62 17.33 13.57
CA ARG A 259 21.44 18.75 13.26
C ARG A 259 20.22 19.04 12.37
N GLU A 260 20.00 18.25 11.33
CA GLU A 260 18.84 18.40 10.43
C GLU A 260 17.50 18.17 11.12
N ASP A 261 17.36 17.07 11.86
CA ASP A 261 16.16 16.71 12.61
C ASP A 261 15.88 17.76 13.70
N LEU A 262 16.94 18.28 14.34
CA LEU A 262 16.84 19.35 15.34
C LEU A 262 16.33 20.65 14.71
N PHE A 263 16.86 21.06 13.56
CA PHE A 263 16.40 22.25 12.86
C PHE A 263 14.97 22.12 12.33
N GLN A 264 14.54 20.92 11.93
CA GLN A 264 13.16 20.66 11.58
C GLN A 264 12.24 20.93 12.78
N LEU A 265 12.53 20.33 13.93
CA LEU A 265 11.77 20.57 15.16
C LEU A 265 11.75 22.05 15.53
N ILE A 266 12.90 22.72 15.57
CA ILE A 266 12.97 24.17 15.88
C ILE A 266 12.09 24.99 14.93
N SER A 267 12.18 24.71 13.62
CA SER A 267 11.42 25.44 12.60
C SER A 267 9.92 25.23 12.78
N TYR A 268 9.48 23.99 13.01
CA TYR A 268 8.07 23.70 13.20
C TYR A 268 7.53 24.27 14.51
N SER A 269 8.29 24.16 15.60
CA SER A 269 7.93 24.75 16.89
C SER A 269 7.74 26.25 16.77
N TYR A 270 8.64 26.93 16.06
CA TYR A 270 8.54 28.37 15.84
C TYR A 270 7.28 28.74 15.05
N ILE A 271 7.06 28.09 13.90
CA ILE A 271 5.94 28.41 13.00
C ILE A 271 4.59 28.15 13.68
N LEU A 272 4.49 27.06 14.45
CA LEU A 272 3.26 26.68 15.16
C LEU A 272 3.09 27.38 16.51
N LYS A 273 4.10 28.14 16.98
CA LYS A 273 4.18 28.62 18.37
C LYS A 273 3.96 27.48 19.37
N ALA A 274 4.59 26.34 19.08
CA ALA A 274 4.51 25.14 19.90
C ALA A 274 5.20 25.38 21.25
N GLU A 275 4.60 24.89 22.33
CA GLU A 275 5.20 24.88 23.67
C GLU A 275 6.02 23.62 23.90
N LYS A 276 5.65 22.52 23.24
CA LYS A 276 6.36 21.25 23.29
C LYS A 276 6.63 20.74 21.88
N ALA A 277 7.81 20.15 21.71
CA ALA A 277 8.14 19.47 20.47
C ALA A 277 8.99 18.24 20.75
N GLY A 278 8.90 17.22 19.91
CA GLY A 278 9.80 16.10 20.10
C GLY A 278 9.79 15.03 19.04
N LEU A 279 10.75 14.11 19.22
CA LEU A 279 10.94 12.98 18.35
C LEU A 279 10.25 11.73 18.92
N VAL A 280 9.59 10.98 18.03
CA VAL A 280 9.05 9.65 18.33
C VAL A 280 9.81 8.61 17.52
N PHE A 281 10.48 7.68 18.19
CA PHE A 281 11.35 6.69 17.53
C PHE A 281 11.24 5.30 18.16
N PRO A 282 11.60 4.22 17.44
CA PRO A 282 11.62 2.88 18.01
C PRO A 282 12.89 2.68 18.86
N SER A 283 12.77 2.05 20.03
CA SER A 283 13.91 1.67 20.86
C SER A 283 13.95 0.17 21.08
N LYS A 284 15.13 -0.45 21.01
CA LYS A 284 15.28 -1.90 21.26
C LYS A 284 15.40 -2.24 22.73
N ASP A 285 16.08 -1.37 23.48
CA ASP A 285 16.64 -1.74 24.78
C ASP A 285 15.77 -1.24 25.94
N LYS A 286 15.28 0.00 25.86
CA LYS A 286 14.53 0.65 26.95
C LYS A 286 13.52 1.67 26.45
N VAL A 287 12.52 1.96 27.28
CA VAL A 287 11.67 3.15 27.10
C VAL A 287 12.50 4.39 27.43
N ILE A 288 12.31 5.44 26.62
CA ILE A 288 12.95 6.74 26.74
C ILE A 288 11.85 7.78 26.75
N ASP A 289 11.85 8.59 27.79
CA ASP A 289 11.11 9.85 27.92
C ASP A 289 12.09 10.85 28.53
N ASN A 290 12.82 11.53 27.66
CA ASN A 290 13.88 12.45 28.06
C ASN A 290 13.58 13.85 27.58
N GLU A 291 13.73 14.82 28.49
CA GLU A 291 13.80 16.23 28.14
C GLU A 291 15.20 16.57 27.63
N MET A 292 15.26 17.17 26.45
CA MET A 292 16.50 17.68 25.89
C MET A 292 16.81 19.09 26.37
N GLY A 293 15.77 19.86 26.70
CA GLY A 293 15.85 21.23 27.19
C GLY A 293 14.96 22.18 26.42
N ASN A 294 14.88 23.41 26.94
CA ASN A 294 14.09 24.48 26.36
C ASN A 294 14.88 25.22 25.27
N LEU A 295 14.20 25.58 24.19
CA LEU A 295 14.76 26.47 23.18
C LEU A 295 14.98 27.86 23.77
N ALA A 296 16.20 28.38 23.66
CA ALA A 296 16.56 29.70 24.19
C ALA A 296 15.74 30.87 23.60
N GLY A 297 15.15 30.68 22.42
CA GLY A 297 14.27 31.67 21.78
C GLY A 297 12.84 31.58 22.32
N TYR A 298 11.97 30.92 21.54
CA TYR A 298 10.53 30.85 21.82
C TYR A 298 10.15 29.87 22.95
N GLY A 299 11.13 29.36 23.70
CA GLY A 299 10.89 28.62 24.94
C GLY A 299 10.38 27.19 24.79
N ALA A 300 10.14 26.68 23.58
CA ALA A 300 9.57 25.34 23.40
C ALA A 300 10.46 24.26 24.03
N LEU A 301 9.86 23.36 24.81
CA LEU A 301 10.54 22.21 25.41
C LEU A 301 10.72 21.12 24.36
N LEU A 302 11.99 20.73 24.11
CA LEU A 302 12.30 19.60 23.23
C LEU A 302 12.37 18.30 24.02
N LYS A 303 11.67 17.26 23.55
CA LYS A 303 11.63 15.93 24.16
C LYS A 303 11.94 14.81 23.17
N LYS A 304 12.33 13.66 23.72
CA LYS A 304 12.54 12.40 23.01
C LYS A 304 11.65 11.33 23.64
N TRP A 305 10.78 10.74 22.84
CA TRP A 305 9.96 9.61 23.24
C TRP A 305 10.28 8.39 22.40
N SER A 306 10.41 7.24 23.06
CA SER A 306 10.57 5.97 22.36
C SER A 306 9.40 5.04 22.58
N ILE A 307 9.05 4.27 21.56
CA ILE A 307 8.22 3.08 21.71
C ILE A 307 9.16 1.88 21.74
N GLN A 308 9.12 1.11 22.82
CA GLN A 308 9.99 -0.06 22.98
C GLN A 308 9.54 -1.19 22.05
N ILE A 309 10.50 -1.80 21.36
CA ILE A 309 10.31 -2.96 20.47
C ILE A 309 11.21 -4.08 20.98
N SER A 310 10.76 -4.77 22.03
CA SER A 310 11.52 -5.86 22.64
C SER A 310 11.80 -6.99 21.65
N GLN A 311 13.05 -7.45 21.62
CA GLN A 311 13.46 -8.58 20.81
C GLN A 311 13.40 -9.92 21.55
N LYS A 312 13.03 -9.91 22.84
CA LYS A 312 13.02 -11.10 23.72
C LYS A 312 11.66 -11.79 23.72
N SER A 313 11.22 -12.28 22.56
CA SER A 313 9.94 -13.00 22.42
C SER A 313 10.13 -14.42 21.91
N SER A 314 9.46 -15.39 22.55
CA SER A 314 9.48 -16.81 22.13
C SER A 314 8.49 -17.14 21.01
N SER A 315 7.48 -16.28 20.76
CA SER A 315 6.51 -16.44 19.68
C SER A 315 5.98 -15.10 19.16
N TYR A 316 5.37 -15.10 17.98
CA TYR A 316 4.76 -13.89 17.40
C TYR A 316 3.60 -13.35 18.24
N SER A 317 2.78 -14.24 18.82
CA SER A 317 1.68 -13.84 19.72
C SER A 317 2.22 -13.16 20.98
N ALA A 318 3.28 -13.72 21.58
CA ALA A 318 3.95 -13.08 22.71
C ALA A 318 4.54 -11.72 22.33
N PHE A 319 5.17 -11.61 21.15
CA PHE A 319 5.67 -10.34 20.62
C PHE A 319 4.54 -9.30 20.46
N CYS A 320 3.36 -9.69 19.96
CA CYS A 320 2.23 -8.77 19.81
C CYS A 320 1.76 -8.22 21.16
N LYS A 321 1.65 -9.06 22.19
CA LYS A 321 1.31 -8.62 23.55
C LYS A 321 2.34 -7.65 24.13
N MET A 322 3.63 -7.91 23.91
CA MET A 322 4.68 -7.00 24.36
C MET A 322 4.62 -5.65 23.64
N MET A 323 4.28 -5.66 22.35
CA MET A 323 4.05 -4.43 21.59
C MET A 323 2.83 -3.68 22.11
N GLU A 324 1.71 -4.35 22.39
CA GLU A 324 0.49 -3.74 22.95
C GLU A 324 0.79 -3.03 24.28
N ASN A 325 1.52 -3.68 25.19
CA ASN A 325 1.95 -3.04 26.44
C ASN A 325 2.85 -1.80 26.18
N SER A 326 3.71 -1.86 25.15
CA SER A 326 4.58 -0.73 24.78
C SER A 326 3.78 0.41 24.15
N GLU A 327 2.72 0.10 23.38
CA GLU A 327 1.76 1.06 22.84
C GLU A 327 1.00 1.76 23.97
N GLU A 328 0.52 1.01 24.97
CA GLU A 328 -0.21 1.55 26.13
C GLU A 328 0.67 2.48 26.97
N ASN A 329 1.91 2.08 27.26
CA ASN A 329 2.87 2.94 27.96
C ASN A 329 3.13 4.24 27.18
N PHE A 330 3.35 4.15 25.86
CA PHE A 330 3.56 5.33 25.04
C PHE A 330 2.34 6.26 25.03
N LYS A 331 1.13 5.70 24.92
CA LYS A 331 -0.13 6.48 24.99
C LYS A 331 -0.26 7.21 26.32
N ALA A 332 -0.01 6.52 27.44
CA ALA A 332 -0.06 7.13 28.77
C ALA A 332 0.91 8.31 28.91
N ILE A 333 2.14 8.17 28.40
CA ILE A 333 3.14 9.25 28.41
C ILE A 333 2.66 10.45 27.57
N ILE A 334 2.16 10.21 26.36
CA ILE A 334 1.66 11.29 25.49
C ILE A 334 0.41 11.96 26.07
N ASP A 335 -0.51 11.20 26.65
CA ASP A 335 -1.72 11.73 27.28
C ASP A 335 -1.39 12.61 28.49
N GLU A 336 -0.39 12.24 29.30
CA GLU A 336 0.12 13.08 30.37
C GLU A 336 0.70 14.40 29.85
N GLU A 337 1.48 14.35 28.77
CA GLU A 337 2.06 15.55 28.15
C GLU A 337 1.01 16.48 27.56
N VAL A 338 -0.08 15.92 27.06
CA VAL A 338 -1.25 16.62 26.53
C VAL A 338 -2.13 17.22 27.64
N GLY A 339 -2.21 16.56 28.80
CA GLY A 339 -3.09 16.94 29.91
C GLY A 339 -2.51 17.95 30.90
N ARG A 340 -1.18 18.09 30.97
CA ARG A 340 -0.51 19.11 31.79
C ARG A 340 -0.77 20.51 31.20
N LYS A 341 -1.74 21.24 31.78
CA LYS A 341 -2.02 22.65 31.52
C LYS A 341 -1.08 23.57 32.28
#